data_AF-A0A3A4Q2G3-F1
#
_entry.id   AF-A0A3A4Q2G3-F1
#
_cell.length_a   1.000
_cell.length_b   1.000
_cell.length_c   1.000
_cell.angle_alpha   90.00
_cell.angle_beta   90.00
_cell.angle_gamma   90.00
#
_symmetry.space_group_name_H-M   'P 1'
#
loop_
_entity.id
_entity.type
_entity.pdbx_description
1 polymer ?
#
loop_
_entity_poly.entity_id
_entity_poly.type
_entity_poly.pdbx_seq_one_letter_code
_entity_poly.pdbx_strand_id
1 'polypeptide(L)'
;MKCPDTQQWILLTMGAFNDRRTAELEAHAQGCPACRRELELARREHADLEAAHRLFERRHDAGRERLMAKLADAVVMDTASQSSGTSAPPVRRIPFFNNLKIGDFLMNLSVRRPGRIAVILAPAACIIAAIAVYSGMGDGRAFADAIARLREADTVACHVRMTMHALLEPAAGADVNQPGAAQITEKHEQTLVRDEQLYLSAAGGVRRDAFENDKPATTVYVAPNAVRTWIINHVDSTWQEFGDEATAAMPEELKDAMRDLVADRPMVELHFGGALDDTAQLIEGLRTLAGDADRPLGERRIDGVSATGYEIDGARVGFGPPLYSESDDNRAEVWIDLRQDLPVLIVLHFVSRVNAVAGMPINATYTVTTEYSHFQIDPPLAADWFDPVIPVGYSQKQDQVVKIAGSLNEVAFLEALRAFGEQAGRYPKSLETMDVMYEVSYLIGSMQARRLAATSKGEPTDNLPDHRAVGQAVQGLAYYTVLEAAGRRPEYFGTSVTPGDTAALLLRWTLEDGRTRVVYGDLRVDDVDAG
;
A
#
# COMPACT_ATOMS: atom_id res chain seq x y z
N MET A 1 -39.21 1.82 -24.86
CA MET A 1 -38.49 2.63 -23.84
C MET A 1 -38.58 4.10 -24.25
N LYS A 2 -38.88 5.02 -23.32
CA LYS A 2 -38.72 6.48 -23.55
C LYS A 2 -37.23 6.78 -23.63
N CYS A 3 -36.83 7.79 -24.40
CA CYS A 3 -35.42 8.20 -24.48
C CYS A 3 -34.85 8.45 -23.07
N PRO A 4 -33.76 7.78 -22.70
CA PRO A 4 -33.01 8.05 -21.46
C PRO A 4 -32.54 9.50 -21.41
N ASP A 5 -32.51 10.08 -20.22
CA ASP A 5 -31.91 11.38 -19.99
C ASP A 5 -30.36 11.31 -20.01
N THR A 6 -29.71 12.48 -20.05
CA THR A 6 -28.24 12.59 -20.10
C THR A 6 -27.57 11.92 -18.89
N GLN A 7 -28.19 11.99 -17.71
CA GLN A 7 -27.64 11.38 -16.49
C GLN A 7 -27.59 9.85 -16.60
N GLN A 8 -28.59 9.22 -17.22
CA GLN A 8 -28.58 7.79 -17.48
C GLN A 8 -27.45 7.36 -18.44
N TRP A 9 -27.07 8.20 -19.41
CA TRP A 9 -25.93 7.89 -20.27
C TRP A 9 -24.59 8.01 -19.52
N ILE A 10 -24.44 9.01 -18.66
CA ILE A 10 -23.25 9.16 -17.81
C ILE A 10 -23.10 7.94 -16.88
N LEU A 11 -24.16 7.55 -16.18
CA LEU A 11 -24.15 6.38 -15.29
C LEU A 11 -23.86 5.08 -16.03
N LEU A 12 -24.39 4.92 -17.26
CA LEU A 12 -24.07 3.78 -18.11
C LEU A 12 -22.57 3.72 -18.45
N THR A 13 -21.95 4.85 -18.76
CA THR A 13 -20.52 4.89 -19.08
C THR A 13 -19.62 4.63 -17.89
N MET A 14 -20.09 4.89 -16.67
CA MET A 14 -19.39 4.57 -15.42
C MET A 14 -19.61 3.13 -14.94
N GLY A 15 -20.38 2.31 -15.67
CA GLY A 15 -20.69 0.93 -15.26
C GLY A 15 -21.65 0.83 -14.07
N ALA A 16 -22.40 1.89 -13.74
CA ALA A 16 -23.23 1.96 -12.53
C ALA A 16 -24.59 1.21 -12.64
N PHE A 17 -24.82 0.48 -13.73
CA PHE A 17 -26.05 -0.30 -13.94
C PHE A 17 -25.75 -1.80 -14.03
N ASN A 18 -26.68 -2.63 -13.56
CA ASN A 18 -26.61 -4.07 -13.76
C ASN A 18 -26.70 -4.46 -15.25
N ASP A 19 -26.25 -5.67 -15.59
CA ASP A 19 -26.16 -6.19 -16.96
C ASP A 19 -27.46 -6.03 -17.76
N ARG A 20 -28.61 -6.28 -17.12
CA ARG A 20 -29.92 -6.17 -17.77
C ARG A 20 -30.20 -4.74 -18.18
N ARG A 21 -30.02 -3.77 -17.28
CA ARG A 21 -30.31 -2.36 -17.55
C ARG A 21 -29.30 -1.78 -18.54
N THR A 22 -28.05 -2.19 -18.46
CA THR A 22 -27.00 -1.88 -19.44
C THR A 22 -27.42 -2.33 -20.84
N ALA A 23 -27.79 -3.59 -21.00
CA ALA A 23 -28.25 -4.13 -22.29
C ALA A 23 -29.49 -3.41 -22.84
N GLU A 24 -30.46 -3.06 -21.98
CA GLU A 24 -31.66 -2.30 -22.39
C GLU A 24 -31.31 -0.91 -22.94
N LEU A 25 -30.41 -0.18 -22.28
CA LEU A 25 -30.00 1.17 -22.67
C LEU A 25 -29.15 1.15 -23.95
N GLU A 26 -28.22 0.19 -24.08
CA GLU A 26 -27.41 0.03 -25.28
C GLU A 26 -28.25 -0.36 -26.50
N ALA A 27 -29.19 -1.30 -26.35
CA ALA A 27 -30.14 -1.66 -27.41
C ALA A 27 -30.99 -0.45 -27.84
N HIS A 28 -31.39 0.40 -26.89
CA HIS A 28 -32.11 1.65 -27.22
C HIS A 28 -31.24 2.64 -28.01
N ALA A 29 -29.98 2.85 -27.61
CA ALA A 29 -29.04 3.72 -28.34
C ALA A 29 -28.75 3.21 -29.77
N GLN A 30 -28.77 1.90 -29.98
CA GLN A 30 -28.67 1.33 -31.33
C GLN A 30 -29.87 1.72 -32.21
N GLY A 31 -31.09 1.73 -31.66
CA GLY A 31 -32.32 2.06 -32.38
C GLY A 31 -32.64 3.56 -32.51
N CYS A 32 -32.00 4.43 -31.71
CA CYS A 32 -32.29 5.87 -31.66
C CYS A 32 -31.04 6.73 -31.99
N PRO A 33 -30.98 7.40 -33.16
CA PRO A 33 -29.81 8.19 -33.55
C PRO A 33 -29.47 9.35 -32.60
N ALA A 34 -30.45 9.93 -31.91
CA ALA A 34 -30.22 10.99 -30.93
C ALA A 34 -29.52 10.44 -29.69
N CYS A 35 -30.08 9.39 -29.09
CA CYS A 35 -29.49 8.70 -27.93
C CYS A 35 -28.11 8.11 -28.23
N ARG A 36 -27.85 7.67 -29.46
CA ARG A 36 -26.51 7.24 -29.88
C ARG A 36 -25.46 8.35 -29.73
N ARG A 37 -25.78 9.57 -30.16
CA ARG A 37 -24.88 10.72 -30.04
C ARG A 37 -24.64 11.13 -28.59
N GLU A 38 -25.69 11.10 -27.77
CA GLU A 38 -25.59 11.35 -26.33
C GLU A 38 -24.69 10.33 -25.64
N LEU A 39 -24.86 9.03 -25.94
CA LEU A 39 -23.99 7.97 -25.42
C LEU A 39 -22.53 8.13 -25.89
N GLU A 40 -22.29 8.47 -27.16
CA GLU A 40 -20.95 8.75 -27.67
C GLU A 40 -20.31 9.98 -27.02
N LEU A 41 -21.10 11.01 -26.70
CA LEU A 41 -20.64 12.18 -25.96
C LEU A 41 -20.26 11.80 -24.52
N ALA A 42 -21.16 11.12 -23.79
CA ALA A 42 -20.89 10.64 -22.43
C ALA A 42 -19.63 9.75 -22.37
N ARG A 43 -19.43 8.87 -23.36
CA ARG A 43 -18.22 8.01 -23.44
C ARG A 43 -16.94 8.82 -23.60
N ARG A 44 -16.98 9.89 -24.41
CA ARG A 44 -15.83 10.81 -24.57
C ARG A 44 -15.54 11.58 -23.29
N GLU A 45 -16.57 12.12 -22.66
CA GLU A 45 -16.41 12.85 -21.38
C GLU A 45 -15.88 11.95 -20.27
N HIS A 46 -16.38 10.72 -20.17
CA HIS A 46 -15.88 9.73 -19.21
C HIS A 46 -14.41 9.39 -19.48
N ALA A 47 -14.03 9.10 -20.74
CA ALA A 47 -12.65 8.84 -21.12
C ALA A 47 -11.72 10.03 -20.81
N ASP A 48 -12.20 11.26 -21.02
CA ASP A 48 -11.47 12.50 -20.70
C ASP A 48 -11.30 12.72 -19.19
N LEU A 49 -12.28 12.31 -18.38
CA LEU A 49 -12.21 12.33 -16.92
C LEU A 49 -11.25 11.25 -16.41
N GLU A 50 -11.31 10.02 -16.91
CA GLU A 50 -10.33 8.99 -16.57
C GLU A 50 -8.91 9.39 -16.96
N ALA A 51 -8.72 10.02 -18.13
CA ALA A 51 -7.43 10.53 -18.55
C ALA A 51 -6.93 11.64 -17.61
N ALA A 52 -7.83 12.53 -17.18
CA ALA A 52 -7.52 13.57 -16.19
C ALA A 52 -7.19 12.99 -14.81
N HIS A 53 -7.94 11.98 -14.34
CA HIS A 53 -7.69 11.27 -13.08
C HIS A 53 -6.34 10.55 -13.12
N ARG A 54 -6.04 9.81 -14.20
CA ARG A 54 -4.73 9.20 -14.43
C ARG A 54 -3.60 10.22 -14.45
N LEU A 55 -3.83 11.43 -14.96
CA LEU A 55 -2.85 12.52 -14.89
C LEU A 55 -2.74 13.14 -13.49
N PHE A 56 -3.84 13.19 -12.74
CA PHE A 56 -3.88 13.64 -11.34
C PHE A 56 -3.05 12.73 -10.45
N GLU A 57 -3.29 11.43 -10.51
CA GLU A 57 -2.48 10.38 -9.86
C GLU A 57 -0.98 10.53 -10.17
N ARG A 58 -0.65 10.91 -11.41
CA ARG A 58 0.75 11.06 -11.86
C ARG A 58 1.45 12.35 -11.40
N ARG A 59 0.73 13.43 -11.07
CA ARG A 59 1.30 14.77 -10.77
C ARG A 59 0.40 15.56 -9.82
N HIS A 60 0.53 15.27 -8.53
CA HIS A 60 -0.41 15.69 -7.48
C HIS A 60 -0.82 17.18 -7.53
N ASP A 61 0.11 18.13 -7.70
CA ASP A 61 -0.23 19.57 -7.66
C ASP A 61 -0.78 20.13 -8.98
N ALA A 62 -0.11 19.87 -10.11
CA ALA A 62 -0.54 20.36 -11.43
C ALA A 62 -1.80 19.63 -11.96
N GLY A 63 -1.99 18.38 -11.53
CA GLY A 63 -3.18 17.59 -11.77
C GLY A 63 -4.39 18.15 -11.01
N ARG A 64 -4.20 18.55 -9.75
CA ARG A 64 -5.28 19.12 -8.91
C ARG A 64 -5.88 20.36 -9.55
N GLU A 65 -5.06 21.30 -10.02
CA GLU A 65 -5.56 22.53 -10.65
C GLU A 65 -6.37 22.25 -11.91
N ARG A 66 -5.97 21.27 -12.74
CA ARG A 66 -6.69 20.91 -13.98
C ARG A 66 -7.98 20.14 -13.72
N LEU A 67 -7.97 19.22 -12.75
CA LEU A 67 -9.17 18.50 -12.35
C LEU A 67 -10.19 19.47 -11.77
N MET A 68 -9.76 20.38 -10.89
CA MET A 68 -10.62 21.41 -10.33
C MET A 68 -11.13 22.39 -11.39
N ALA A 69 -10.33 22.72 -12.41
CA ALA A 69 -10.79 23.51 -13.56
C ALA A 69 -11.87 22.78 -14.37
N LYS A 70 -11.70 21.48 -14.67
CA LYS A 70 -12.70 20.68 -15.39
C LYS A 70 -13.99 20.48 -14.60
N LEU A 71 -13.90 20.24 -13.28
CA LEU A 71 -15.07 20.13 -12.41
C LEU A 71 -15.80 21.48 -12.28
N ALA A 72 -15.06 22.59 -12.23
CA ALA A 72 -15.65 23.93 -12.25
C ALA A 72 -16.37 24.21 -13.57
N ASP A 73 -15.79 23.84 -14.72
CA ASP A 73 -16.43 24.00 -16.03
C ASP A 73 -17.72 23.18 -16.15
N ALA A 74 -17.75 21.95 -15.61
CA ALA A 74 -18.95 21.11 -15.57
C ALA A 74 -20.08 21.74 -14.72
N VAL A 75 -19.74 22.34 -13.57
CA VAL A 75 -20.70 23.05 -12.70
C VAL A 75 -21.20 24.35 -13.35
N VAL A 76 -20.35 25.04 -14.11
CA VAL A 76 -20.71 26.26 -14.85
C VAL A 76 -21.64 25.95 -16.04
N MET A 77 -21.47 24.82 -16.72
CA MET A 77 -22.39 24.40 -17.79
C MET A 77 -23.80 24.08 -17.27
N ASP A 78 -23.91 23.48 -16.09
CA ASP A 78 -25.20 23.16 -15.47
C ASP A 78 -25.94 24.42 -14.98
N THR A 79 -25.20 25.41 -14.46
CA THR A 79 -25.78 26.73 -14.09
C THR A 79 -26.15 27.58 -15.30
N ALA A 80 -25.38 27.53 -16.40
CA ALA A 80 -25.70 28.24 -17.65
C ALA A 80 -26.94 27.67 -18.37
N SER A 81 -27.19 26.36 -18.24
CA SER A 81 -28.42 25.73 -18.74
C SER A 81 -29.67 26.12 -17.91
N GLN A 82 -29.50 26.56 -16.67
CA GLN A 82 -30.61 26.97 -15.79
C GLN A 82 -30.87 28.49 -15.78
N SER A 83 -29.94 29.32 -16.26
CA SER A 83 -30.03 30.78 -16.21
C SER A 83 -30.23 31.47 -17.57
N SER A 84 -31.10 30.93 -18.44
CA SER A 84 -31.60 31.71 -19.58
C SER A 84 -32.80 32.57 -19.15
N GLY A 85 -32.51 33.62 -18.39
CA GLY A 85 -33.49 34.62 -17.99
C GLY A 85 -32.81 35.81 -17.31
N THR A 86 -32.95 36.98 -17.92
CA THR A 86 -32.51 38.33 -17.48
C THR A 86 -31.05 38.75 -17.65
N SER A 87 -30.92 39.94 -18.26
CA SER A 87 -29.72 40.65 -18.70
C SER A 87 -29.07 41.51 -17.61
N ALA A 88 -27.74 41.46 -17.46
CA ALA A 88 -26.94 42.47 -16.75
C ALA A 88 -25.49 42.59 -17.34
N PRO A 89 -24.81 43.75 -17.20
CA PRO A 89 -23.69 44.19 -18.06
C PRO A 89 -22.27 43.87 -17.52
N PRO A 90 -21.17 44.11 -18.30
CA PRO A 90 -19.90 43.40 -18.12
C PRO A 90 -18.94 44.07 -17.12
N VAL A 91 -18.20 43.21 -16.40
CA VAL A 91 -17.13 43.57 -15.45
C VAL A 91 -15.76 43.57 -16.14
N ARG A 92 -14.97 44.62 -15.85
CA ARG A 92 -13.59 44.86 -16.30
C ARG A 92 -12.59 43.81 -15.78
N ARG A 93 -11.70 43.32 -16.65
CA ARG A 93 -10.49 42.55 -16.29
C ARG A 93 -9.30 43.48 -16.03
N ILE A 94 -8.49 43.15 -15.01
CA ILE A 94 -7.19 43.73 -14.66
C ILE A 94 -6.11 42.65 -14.92
N PRO A 95 -4.93 42.96 -15.50
CA PRO A 95 -3.83 41.99 -15.64
C PRO A 95 -2.64 42.29 -14.72
N PHE A 96 -2.15 41.27 -14.01
CA PHE A 96 -0.85 41.13 -13.30
C PHE A 96 -0.72 39.61 -13.04
N PHE A 97 0.35 38.85 -13.27
CA PHE A 97 1.80 39.05 -13.46
C PHE A 97 2.33 38.13 -14.58
N ASN A 98 3.36 38.59 -15.30
CA ASN A 98 4.26 37.75 -16.09
C ASN A 98 5.63 38.43 -16.05
N ASN A 99 6.62 37.90 -15.32
CA ASN A 99 8.01 38.37 -15.38
C ASN A 99 8.97 37.38 -14.71
N LEU A 100 9.77 36.68 -15.53
CA LEU A 100 11.17 36.35 -15.26
C LEU A 100 11.87 36.31 -16.63
N LYS A 101 12.64 37.36 -16.93
CA LYS A 101 13.36 37.54 -18.20
C LYS A 101 14.82 37.13 -18.02
N ILE A 102 15.22 36.12 -18.80
CA ILE A 102 16.61 35.69 -19.03
C ILE A 102 17.44 36.77 -19.80
N GLY A 103 16.82 37.90 -20.16
CA GLY A 103 17.42 38.94 -21.01
C GLY A 103 18.56 39.75 -20.38
N ASP A 104 18.65 39.82 -19.05
CA ASP A 104 19.56 40.78 -18.40
C ASP A 104 21.01 40.27 -18.23
N PHE A 105 21.25 38.96 -18.42
CA PHE A 105 22.60 38.40 -18.31
C PHE A 105 23.44 38.60 -19.59
N LEU A 106 22.81 38.87 -20.74
CA LEU A 106 23.53 39.00 -22.02
C LEU A 106 23.96 40.43 -22.37
N MET A 107 23.59 41.44 -21.58
CA MET A 107 23.86 42.85 -21.90
C MET A 107 25.12 43.45 -21.26
N ASN A 108 25.88 42.71 -20.43
CA ASN A 108 27.03 43.28 -19.69
C ASN A 108 28.44 42.86 -20.18
N LEU A 109 28.55 42.27 -21.37
CA LEU A 109 29.85 42.00 -22.00
C LEU A 109 30.16 43.05 -23.08
N SER A 110 30.57 44.24 -22.63
CA SER A 110 31.07 45.31 -23.51
C SER A 110 32.53 45.06 -23.93
N VAL A 111 32.76 44.04 -24.75
CA VAL A 111 34.07 43.84 -25.38
C VAL A 111 34.16 44.69 -26.65
N ARG A 112 34.93 45.78 -26.58
CA ARG A 112 35.27 46.67 -27.71
C ARG A 112 36.18 45.96 -28.72
N ARG A 113 35.61 45.10 -29.58
CA ARG A 113 36.07 44.71 -30.95
C ARG A 113 35.15 43.59 -31.49
N PRO A 114 34.06 43.91 -32.21
CA PRO A 114 32.99 42.94 -32.48
C PRO A 114 33.26 41.97 -33.65
N GLY A 115 34.32 42.17 -34.44
CA GLY A 115 34.43 41.50 -35.74
C GLY A 115 34.99 40.07 -35.75
N ARG A 116 35.63 39.58 -34.67
CA ARG A 116 36.36 38.29 -34.71
C ARG A 116 36.06 37.32 -33.57
N ILE A 117 35.42 37.75 -32.48
CA ILE A 117 35.12 36.88 -31.33
C ILE A 117 33.72 36.24 -31.46
N ALA A 118 32.75 36.93 -32.08
CA ALA A 118 31.39 36.41 -32.29
C ALA A 118 31.34 35.15 -33.18
N VAL A 119 32.28 35.02 -34.13
CA VAL A 119 32.37 33.86 -35.05
C VAL A 119 32.89 32.61 -34.33
N ILE A 120 33.58 32.74 -33.19
CA ILE A 120 34.13 31.60 -32.43
C ILE A 120 33.20 31.22 -31.26
N LEU A 121 32.58 32.20 -30.61
CA LEU A 121 31.71 31.93 -29.45
C LEU A 121 30.34 31.38 -29.83
N ALA A 122 29.78 31.73 -30.99
CA ALA A 122 28.48 31.20 -31.41
C ALA A 122 28.51 29.68 -31.70
N PRO A 123 29.51 29.14 -32.44
CA PRO A 123 29.66 27.69 -32.59
C PRO A 123 29.94 27.00 -31.26
N ALA A 124 30.77 27.58 -30.39
CA ALA A 124 31.08 27.00 -29.09
C ALA A 124 29.84 26.94 -28.18
N ALA A 125 29.01 27.99 -28.15
CA ALA A 125 27.75 28.00 -27.42
C ALA A 125 26.73 27.01 -28.00
N CYS A 126 26.65 26.88 -29.33
CA CYS A 126 25.81 25.87 -29.98
C CYS A 126 26.30 24.44 -29.73
N ILE A 127 27.62 24.21 -29.69
CA ILE A 127 28.21 22.91 -29.36
C ILE A 127 27.98 22.59 -27.88
N ILE A 128 28.15 23.55 -26.97
CA ILE A 128 27.87 23.35 -25.54
C ILE A 128 26.37 23.11 -25.32
N ALA A 129 25.49 23.82 -26.02
CA ALA A 129 24.04 23.58 -25.95
C ALA A 129 23.65 22.24 -26.58
N ALA A 130 24.26 21.86 -27.71
CA ALA A 130 24.04 20.56 -28.34
C ALA A 130 24.57 19.42 -27.47
N ILE A 131 25.73 19.57 -26.84
CA ILE A 131 26.27 18.62 -25.86
C ILE A 131 25.34 18.56 -24.65
N ALA A 132 24.92 19.68 -24.06
CA ALA A 132 23.99 19.68 -22.93
C ALA A 132 22.64 19.02 -23.26
N VAL A 133 22.12 19.23 -24.48
CA VAL A 133 20.89 18.59 -24.96
C VAL A 133 21.11 17.10 -25.27
N TYR A 134 22.25 16.72 -25.84
CA TYR A 134 22.56 15.33 -26.20
C TYR A 134 22.96 14.49 -24.98
N SER A 135 23.66 15.08 -24.01
CA SER A 135 23.98 14.48 -22.71
C SER A 135 22.74 14.33 -21.84
N GLY A 136 21.78 15.26 -21.90
CA GLY A 136 20.59 15.23 -21.04
C GLY A 136 19.43 14.38 -21.56
N MET A 137 19.39 14.03 -22.85
CA MET A 137 18.30 13.24 -23.46
C MET A 137 18.52 11.71 -23.43
N GLY A 138 19.74 11.25 -23.14
CA GLY A 138 20.05 9.82 -23.09
C GLY A 138 19.52 9.13 -21.83
N ASP A 139 19.62 9.82 -20.68
CA ASP A 139 19.47 9.17 -19.39
C ASP A 139 18.02 8.75 -19.09
N GLY A 140 17.01 9.54 -19.47
CA GLY A 140 15.61 9.17 -19.21
C GLY A 140 15.11 7.96 -20.02
N ARG A 141 15.67 7.74 -21.22
CA ARG A 141 15.21 6.65 -22.10
C ARG A 141 15.59 5.28 -21.58
N ALA A 142 16.83 5.11 -21.11
CA ALA A 142 17.29 3.82 -20.61
C ALA A 142 16.45 3.34 -19.41
N PHE A 143 16.04 4.26 -18.53
CA PHE A 143 15.11 3.94 -17.46
C PHE A 143 13.75 3.48 -17.99
N ALA A 144 13.13 4.27 -18.87
CA ALA A 144 11.83 3.93 -19.45
C ALA A 144 11.85 2.59 -20.21
N ASP A 145 12.91 2.32 -20.97
CA ASP A 145 13.08 1.09 -21.74
C ASP A 145 13.25 -0.13 -20.82
N ALA A 146 14.02 0.00 -19.72
CA ALA A 146 14.18 -1.08 -18.74
C ALA A 146 12.89 -1.39 -17.98
N ILE A 147 12.14 -0.36 -17.58
CA ILE A 147 10.83 -0.53 -16.93
C ILE A 147 9.82 -1.15 -17.91
N ALA A 148 9.84 -0.74 -19.19
CA ALA A 148 9.00 -1.35 -20.22
C ALA A 148 9.31 -2.85 -20.40
N ARG A 149 10.60 -3.22 -20.43
CA ARG A 149 10.99 -4.64 -20.51
C ARG A 149 10.58 -5.44 -19.28
N LEU A 150 10.73 -4.89 -18.07
CA LEU A 150 10.25 -5.54 -16.85
C LEU A 150 8.73 -5.77 -16.88
N ARG A 151 7.97 -4.81 -17.44
CA ARG A 151 6.51 -4.88 -17.61
C ARG A 151 6.11 -5.95 -18.63
N GLU A 152 6.87 -6.11 -19.70
CA GLU A 152 6.62 -7.09 -20.76
C GLU A 152 7.06 -8.51 -20.38
N ALA A 153 7.89 -8.68 -19.36
CA ALA A 153 8.38 -9.98 -18.93
C ALA A 153 7.24 -10.89 -18.45
N ASP A 154 7.16 -12.11 -18.97
CA ASP A 154 6.24 -13.14 -18.50
C ASP A 154 6.76 -13.77 -17.21
N THR A 155 8.09 -13.94 -17.11
CA THR A 155 8.75 -14.49 -15.92
C THR A 155 9.97 -13.66 -15.53
N VAL A 156 10.24 -13.61 -14.23
CA VAL A 156 11.43 -12.96 -13.67
C VAL A 156 12.02 -13.87 -12.60
N ALA A 157 13.34 -14.07 -12.63
CA ALA A 157 14.07 -14.68 -11.53
C ALA A 157 15.19 -13.74 -11.07
N CYS A 158 15.39 -13.62 -9.76
CA CYS A 158 16.48 -12.84 -9.20
C CYS A 158 16.88 -13.33 -7.81
N HIS A 159 18.09 -12.93 -7.39
CA HIS A 159 18.58 -13.14 -6.04
C HIS A 159 18.25 -11.91 -5.18
N VAL A 160 17.73 -12.13 -3.98
CA VAL A 160 17.32 -11.09 -3.05
C VAL A 160 18.10 -11.21 -1.76
N ARG A 161 18.76 -10.13 -1.36
CA ARG A 161 19.48 -10.03 -0.10
C ARG A 161 18.87 -8.92 0.74
N MET A 162 18.24 -9.28 1.85
CA MET A 162 17.70 -8.34 2.80
C MET A 162 18.67 -8.18 3.99
N THR A 163 19.05 -6.95 4.27
CA THR A 163 19.84 -6.58 5.45
C THR A 163 19.01 -5.63 6.31
N MET A 164 18.67 -6.06 7.52
CA MET A 164 17.97 -5.24 8.50
C MET A 164 18.95 -4.86 9.61
N HIS A 165 19.16 -3.56 9.78
CA HIS A 165 19.85 -2.97 10.91
C HIS A 165 18.83 -2.39 11.87
N ALA A 166 18.74 -2.95 13.07
CA ALA A 166 17.92 -2.41 14.15
C ALA A 166 18.83 -1.66 15.14
N LEU A 167 18.52 -0.38 15.34
CA LEU A 167 19.12 0.47 16.35
C LEU A 167 18.08 0.77 17.43
N LEU A 168 18.32 0.29 18.64
CA LEU A 168 17.49 0.54 19.81
C LEU A 168 18.18 1.54 20.73
N GLU A 169 17.52 2.67 20.98
CA GLU A 169 17.99 3.73 21.87
C GLU A 169 16.95 4.04 22.96
N PRO A 170 17.36 4.31 24.20
CA PRO A 170 16.43 4.81 25.20
C PRO A 170 15.85 6.16 24.75
N ALA A 171 14.55 6.35 24.90
CA ALA A 171 13.89 7.61 24.59
C ALA A 171 14.47 8.74 25.47
N ALA A 172 14.72 9.90 24.87
CA ALA A 172 15.27 11.04 25.59
C ALA A 172 14.36 11.43 26.77
N GLY A 173 14.90 11.39 27.99
CA GLY A 173 14.15 11.70 29.21
C GLY A 173 13.35 10.53 29.80
N ALA A 174 13.53 9.30 29.29
CA ALA A 174 13.00 8.11 29.94
C ALA A 174 13.55 8.01 31.38
N ASP A 175 12.66 7.92 32.37
CA ASP A 175 13.07 7.68 33.75
C ASP A 175 13.66 6.27 33.85
N VAL A 176 14.99 6.20 34.04
CA VAL A 176 15.75 4.96 34.22
C VAL A 176 15.24 4.09 35.37
N ASN A 177 14.42 4.65 36.27
CA ASN A 177 13.80 3.91 37.37
C ASN A 177 12.47 3.23 37.01
N GLN A 178 11.91 3.44 35.81
CA GLN A 178 10.72 2.72 35.40
C GLN A 178 11.02 1.22 35.19
N PRO A 179 10.20 0.30 35.72
CA PRO A 179 10.35 -1.14 35.49
C PRO A 179 10.35 -1.46 33.99
N GLY A 180 11.48 -1.92 33.45
CA GLY A 180 11.68 -2.20 32.02
C GLY A 180 12.66 -1.24 31.32
N ALA A 181 12.81 0.00 31.80
CA ALA A 181 13.76 0.97 31.23
C ALA A 181 15.23 0.62 31.52
N ALA A 182 15.49 -0.05 32.65
CA ALA A 182 16.83 -0.41 33.09
C ALA A 182 17.54 -1.49 32.23
N GLN A 183 16.84 -2.14 31.29
CA GLN A 183 17.44 -3.21 30.46
C GLN A 183 18.07 -2.71 29.14
N ILE A 184 17.82 -1.47 28.73
CA ILE A 184 18.48 -0.85 27.56
C ILE A 184 19.10 0.47 28.01
N THR A 185 20.14 0.38 28.83
CA THR A 185 20.98 1.55 29.18
C THR A 185 22.02 1.85 28.11
N GLU A 186 22.26 0.89 27.21
CA GLU A 186 23.26 0.97 26.15
C GLU A 186 22.59 0.83 24.78
N LYS A 187 23.15 1.53 23.80
CA LYS A 187 22.78 1.43 22.39
C LYS A 187 22.90 -0.03 21.95
N HIS A 188 21.79 -0.65 21.55
CA HIS A 188 21.82 -2.01 21.02
C HIS A 188 21.71 -1.97 19.50
N GLU A 189 22.69 -2.58 18.83
CA GLU A 189 22.74 -2.69 17.38
C GLU A 189 22.64 -4.17 17.00
N GLN A 190 21.63 -4.51 16.21
CA GLN A 190 21.46 -5.86 15.66
C GLN A 190 21.43 -5.78 14.14
N THR A 191 22.17 -6.69 13.49
CA THR A 191 22.12 -6.85 12.03
C THR A 191 21.60 -8.25 11.72
N LEU A 192 20.50 -8.31 10.98
CA LEU A 192 19.95 -9.54 10.41
C LEU A 192 20.20 -9.52 8.90
N VAL A 193 20.72 -10.61 8.36
CA VAL A 193 20.89 -10.81 6.92
C VAL A 193 20.09 -12.03 6.51
N ARG A 194 19.35 -11.91 5.43
CA ARG A 194 18.57 -12.99 4.82
C ARG A 194 18.81 -13.01 3.32
N ASP A 195 19.12 -14.18 2.80
CA ASP A 195 19.34 -14.41 1.36
C ASP A 195 18.18 -15.26 0.83
N GLU A 196 17.63 -14.87 -0.33
CA GLU A 196 16.49 -15.52 -0.98
C GLU A 196 16.68 -15.63 -2.50
N GLN A 197 16.02 -16.62 -3.09
CA GLN A 197 15.77 -16.68 -4.53
C GLN A 197 14.30 -16.36 -4.79
N LEU A 198 14.05 -15.37 -5.64
CA LEU A 198 12.71 -14.95 -6.04
C LEU A 198 12.43 -15.41 -7.47
N TYR A 199 11.27 -16.01 -7.67
CA TYR A 199 10.72 -16.39 -8.96
C TYR A 199 9.32 -15.80 -9.11
N LEU A 200 9.09 -15.10 -10.22
CA LEU A 200 7.83 -14.48 -10.58
C LEU A 200 7.38 -15.03 -11.92
N SER A 201 6.09 -15.33 -12.04
CA SER A 201 5.43 -15.65 -13.30
C SER A 201 4.08 -14.97 -13.35
N ALA A 202 3.80 -14.27 -14.45
CA ALA A 202 2.49 -13.66 -14.68
C ALA A 202 1.35 -14.70 -14.65
N ALA A 203 1.64 -15.94 -15.08
CA ALA A 203 0.67 -17.03 -15.08
C ALA A 203 0.76 -17.95 -13.84
N GLY A 204 1.96 -18.10 -13.26
CA GLY A 204 2.24 -19.03 -12.17
C GLY A 204 2.21 -18.41 -10.76
N GLY A 205 2.33 -17.09 -10.63
CA GLY A 205 2.37 -16.39 -9.35
C GLY A 205 3.79 -16.17 -8.86
N VAL A 206 4.01 -16.30 -7.55
CA VAL A 206 5.28 -16.02 -6.89
C VAL A 206 5.78 -17.27 -6.17
N ARG A 207 7.07 -17.54 -6.29
CA ARG A 207 7.78 -18.47 -5.41
C ARG A 207 9.01 -17.80 -4.83
N ARG A 208 9.24 -18.02 -3.54
CA ARG A 208 10.44 -17.56 -2.84
C ARG A 208 11.06 -18.69 -2.06
N ASP A 209 12.35 -18.87 -2.24
CA ASP A 209 13.16 -19.81 -1.46
C ASP A 209 14.11 -19.00 -0.58
N ALA A 210 13.87 -18.98 0.73
CA ALA A 210 14.73 -18.32 1.70
C ALA A 210 15.74 -19.30 2.28
N PHE A 211 16.97 -18.84 2.47
CA PHE A 211 18.10 -19.65 2.92
C PHE A 211 18.67 -19.13 4.24
N GLU A 212 19.04 -20.07 5.11
CA GLU A 212 19.81 -19.80 6.33
C GLU A 212 21.02 -20.74 6.35
N ASN A 213 22.24 -20.17 6.37
CA ASN A 213 23.50 -20.91 6.30
C ASN A 213 23.54 -21.90 5.11
N ASP A 214 23.21 -21.41 3.91
CA ASP A 214 23.14 -22.16 2.64
C ASP A 214 22.14 -23.32 2.61
N LYS A 215 21.22 -23.40 3.59
CA LYS A 215 20.16 -24.40 3.64
C LYS A 215 18.80 -23.75 3.44
N PRO A 216 17.88 -24.36 2.69
CA PRO A 216 16.50 -23.91 2.61
C PRO A 216 15.91 -23.81 4.02
N ALA A 217 15.45 -22.62 4.40
CA ALA A 217 14.82 -22.35 5.68
C ALA A 217 13.30 -22.30 5.52
N THR A 218 12.84 -21.53 4.53
CA THR A 218 11.41 -21.35 4.25
C THR A 218 11.20 -21.26 2.74
N THR A 219 10.16 -21.92 2.23
CA THR A 219 9.66 -21.69 0.87
C THR A 219 8.26 -21.09 0.95
N VAL A 220 8.03 -20.01 0.20
CA VAL A 220 6.73 -19.34 0.10
C VAL A 220 6.22 -19.42 -1.33
N TYR A 221 4.96 -19.78 -1.50
CA TYR A 221 4.25 -19.75 -2.78
C TYR A 221 3.07 -18.80 -2.64
N VAL A 222 2.86 -17.94 -3.64
CA VAL A 222 1.69 -17.06 -3.74
C VAL A 222 1.06 -17.30 -5.10
N ALA A 223 -0.21 -17.68 -5.12
CA ALA A 223 -0.95 -17.89 -6.36
C ALA A 223 -1.04 -16.57 -7.17
N PRO A 224 -1.23 -16.62 -8.51
CA PRO A 224 -1.28 -15.43 -9.36
C PRO A 224 -2.33 -14.39 -8.96
N ASN A 225 -3.42 -14.84 -8.34
CA ASN A 225 -4.52 -14.00 -7.87
C ASN A 225 -4.39 -13.61 -6.39
N ALA A 226 -3.28 -13.95 -5.74
CA ALA A 226 -3.01 -13.79 -4.31
C ALA A 226 -4.03 -14.46 -3.36
N VAL A 227 -5.04 -15.18 -3.89
CA VAL A 227 -6.08 -15.84 -3.11
C VAL A 227 -5.52 -16.96 -2.23
N ARG A 228 -4.37 -17.52 -2.63
CA ARG A 228 -3.71 -18.57 -1.86
C ARG A 228 -2.23 -18.31 -1.65
N THR A 229 -1.81 -18.52 -0.41
CA THR A 229 -0.43 -18.45 0.01
C THR A 229 -0.08 -19.74 0.75
N TRP A 230 1.01 -20.39 0.36
CA TRP A 230 1.58 -21.54 1.06
C TRP A 230 2.92 -21.17 1.66
N ILE A 231 3.12 -21.51 2.93
CA ILE A 231 4.39 -21.31 3.64
C ILE A 231 4.87 -22.66 4.11
N ILE A 232 6.02 -23.10 3.60
CA ILE A 232 6.68 -24.36 3.96
C ILE A 232 7.91 -24.03 4.79
N ASN A 233 7.92 -24.41 6.07
CA ASN A 233 9.04 -24.20 6.97
C ASN A 233 9.87 -25.48 7.06
N HIS A 234 11.10 -25.42 6.54
CA HIS A 234 11.99 -26.58 6.47
C HIS A 234 12.68 -26.88 7.80
N VAL A 235 12.81 -25.89 8.67
CA VAL A 235 13.47 -26.04 9.98
C VAL A 235 12.61 -26.83 10.97
N ASP A 236 11.30 -26.62 10.99
CA ASP A 236 10.37 -27.27 11.92
C ASP A 236 9.49 -28.36 11.28
N SER A 237 9.68 -28.64 9.98
CA SER A 237 8.90 -29.62 9.21
C SER A 237 7.38 -29.35 9.24
N THR A 238 6.99 -28.08 9.15
CA THR A 238 5.58 -27.67 9.13
C THR A 238 5.22 -26.86 7.90
N TRP A 239 3.92 -26.83 7.56
CA TRP A 239 3.42 -25.96 6.50
C TRP A 239 2.05 -25.35 6.85
N GLN A 240 1.72 -24.27 6.15
CA GLN A 240 0.48 -23.50 6.25
C GLN A 240 -0.05 -23.17 4.85
N GLU A 241 -1.38 -23.18 4.69
CA GLU A 241 -2.09 -22.69 3.50
C GLU A 241 -3.17 -21.71 3.90
N PHE A 242 -3.23 -20.60 3.20
CA PHE A 242 -4.25 -19.56 3.34
C PHE A 242 -5.11 -19.55 2.08
N GLY A 243 -6.43 -19.33 2.19
CA GLY A 243 -7.34 -19.18 1.04
C GLY A 243 -8.63 -20.00 1.15
N ASP A 244 -8.73 -21.12 0.45
CA ASP A 244 -10.00 -21.82 0.21
C ASP A 244 -10.71 -22.33 1.47
N GLU A 245 -9.98 -22.93 2.40
CA GLU A 245 -10.58 -23.44 3.65
C GLU A 245 -10.98 -22.30 4.59
N ALA A 246 -10.16 -21.23 4.63
CA ALA A 246 -10.49 -20.02 5.38
C ALA A 246 -11.77 -19.40 4.83
N THR A 247 -11.84 -19.21 3.51
CA THR A 247 -13.05 -18.72 2.86
C THR A 247 -14.22 -19.65 3.11
N ALA A 248 -14.09 -20.97 2.92
CA ALA A 248 -15.19 -21.93 3.12
C ALA A 248 -15.78 -21.88 4.54
N ALA A 249 -14.94 -21.68 5.55
CA ALA A 249 -15.33 -21.55 6.95
C ALA A 249 -15.91 -20.17 7.34
N MET A 250 -15.81 -19.17 6.47
CA MET A 250 -16.41 -17.85 6.71
C MET A 250 -17.94 -17.89 6.55
N PRO A 251 -18.68 -17.08 7.33
CA PRO A 251 -20.10 -16.82 7.08
C PRO A 251 -20.35 -16.35 5.63
N GLU A 252 -21.48 -16.71 5.03
CA GLU A 252 -21.80 -16.31 3.65
C GLU A 252 -21.86 -14.78 3.49
N GLU A 253 -22.31 -14.06 4.53
CA GLU A 253 -22.33 -12.59 4.51
C GLU A 253 -20.92 -12.00 4.40
N LEU A 254 -19.92 -12.66 4.98
CA LEU A 254 -18.52 -12.25 4.89
C LEU A 254 -17.94 -12.61 3.51
N LYS A 255 -18.27 -13.78 2.96
CA LYS A 255 -17.85 -14.15 1.61
C LYS A 255 -18.37 -13.16 0.57
N ASP A 256 -19.63 -12.74 0.71
CA ASP A 256 -20.26 -11.76 -0.19
C ASP A 256 -19.64 -10.37 0.00
N ALA A 257 -19.45 -9.91 1.25
CA ALA A 257 -18.80 -8.64 1.54
C ALA A 257 -17.34 -8.58 1.04
N MET A 258 -16.58 -9.68 1.16
CA MET A 258 -15.23 -9.78 0.60
C MET A 258 -15.26 -9.78 -0.93
N ARG A 259 -16.23 -10.46 -1.55
CA ARG A 259 -16.37 -10.49 -3.02
C ARG A 259 -16.67 -9.09 -3.57
N ASP A 260 -17.54 -8.34 -2.90
CA ASP A 260 -17.86 -6.95 -3.26
C ASP A 260 -16.68 -6.01 -3.01
N LEU A 261 -15.94 -6.19 -1.92
CA LEU A 261 -14.73 -5.41 -1.62
C LEU A 261 -13.62 -5.61 -2.67
N VAL A 262 -13.44 -6.87 -3.13
CA VAL A 262 -12.47 -7.25 -4.16
C VAL A 262 -12.87 -6.74 -5.55
N ALA A 263 -14.18 -6.62 -5.82
CA ALA A 263 -14.66 -6.13 -7.10
C ALA A 263 -14.35 -4.64 -7.35
N ASP A 264 -14.32 -3.83 -6.28
CA ASP A 264 -14.22 -2.37 -6.37
C ASP A 264 -12.87 -1.76 -5.96
N ARG A 265 -11.94 -2.55 -5.39
CA ARG A 265 -10.60 -2.08 -5.02
C ARG A 265 -9.53 -3.14 -5.27
N PRO A 266 -8.37 -2.80 -5.86
CA PRO A 266 -7.19 -3.65 -5.72
C PRO A 266 -6.84 -3.68 -4.23
N MET A 267 -7.10 -4.81 -3.59
CA MET A 267 -6.89 -5.00 -2.16
C MET A 267 -5.40 -4.85 -1.86
N VAL A 268 -5.04 -3.91 -0.99
CA VAL A 268 -3.79 -3.99 -0.22
C VAL A 268 -4.04 -5.08 0.81
N GLU A 269 -3.53 -6.28 0.55
CA GLU A 269 -3.71 -7.43 1.42
C GLU A 269 -3.10 -7.15 2.81
N LEU A 270 -3.96 -7.14 3.82
CA LEU A 270 -3.57 -7.17 5.23
C LEU A 270 -3.02 -8.57 5.58
N HIS A 271 -1.77 -8.82 5.22
CA HIS A 271 -1.03 -9.96 5.76
C HIS A 271 -0.55 -9.61 7.17
N PHE A 272 -1.27 -10.13 8.18
CA PHE A 272 -0.86 -10.15 9.58
C PHE A 272 0.37 -11.05 9.75
N GLY A 273 1.55 -10.49 9.44
CA GLY A 273 2.85 -11.16 9.47
C GLY A 273 3.88 -10.35 8.67
N GLY A 274 4.09 -9.10 9.10
CA GLY A 274 4.84 -8.07 8.37
C GLY A 274 6.28 -8.42 7.98
N ALA A 275 6.74 -7.68 6.96
CA ALA A 275 8.05 -7.67 6.29
C ALA A 275 8.28 -8.73 5.20
N LEU A 276 7.36 -9.67 4.97
CA LEU A 276 7.63 -10.77 4.05
C LEU A 276 7.11 -10.61 2.64
N ASP A 277 6.18 -9.72 2.27
CA ASP A 277 5.67 -9.66 0.89
C ASP A 277 6.15 -8.46 0.04
N ASP A 278 7.04 -7.67 0.64
CA ASP A 278 7.73 -6.53 0.04
C ASP A 278 8.52 -6.92 -1.23
N THR A 279 8.92 -8.19 -1.36
CA THR A 279 9.85 -8.60 -2.40
C THR A 279 9.21 -8.68 -3.80
N ALA A 280 8.02 -9.25 -3.89
CA ALA A 280 7.27 -9.31 -5.15
C ALA A 280 6.57 -7.99 -5.47
N GLN A 281 6.08 -7.30 -4.43
CA GLN A 281 5.43 -6.00 -4.56
C GLN A 281 6.34 -4.96 -5.21
N LEU A 282 7.66 -5.00 -5.00
CA LEU A 282 8.58 -4.11 -5.70
C LEU A 282 8.59 -4.33 -7.20
N ILE A 283 8.77 -5.58 -7.63
CA ILE A 283 8.83 -5.86 -9.06
C ILE A 283 7.50 -5.45 -9.71
N GLU A 284 6.38 -5.71 -9.05
CA GLU A 284 5.07 -5.27 -9.55
C GLU A 284 4.88 -3.74 -9.50
N GLY A 285 5.34 -3.09 -8.44
CA GLY A 285 5.37 -1.63 -8.33
C GLY A 285 6.19 -0.97 -9.43
N LEU A 286 7.33 -1.57 -9.79
CA LEU A 286 8.13 -1.13 -10.94
C LEU A 286 7.44 -1.39 -12.27
N ARG A 287 6.73 -2.52 -12.44
CA ARG A 287 5.95 -2.80 -13.64
C ARG A 287 4.83 -1.80 -13.85
N THR A 288 4.19 -1.38 -12.78
CA THR A 288 3.09 -0.40 -12.81
C THR A 288 3.58 1.05 -12.81
N LEU A 289 4.86 1.29 -12.52
CA LEU A 289 5.45 2.62 -12.51
C LEU A 289 5.27 3.34 -13.84
N ALA A 290 4.70 4.55 -13.76
CA ALA A 290 4.54 5.45 -14.88
C ALA A 290 5.43 6.69 -14.71
N GLY A 291 5.94 7.20 -15.83
CA GLY A 291 6.78 8.40 -15.88
C GLY A 291 8.27 8.10 -15.73
N ASP A 292 9.05 9.16 -15.58
CA ASP A 292 10.51 9.09 -15.44
C ASP A 292 10.91 8.77 -13.99
N ALA A 293 12.15 8.37 -13.79
CA ALA A 293 12.78 8.33 -12.47
C ALA A 293 12.83 9.73 -11.84
N ASP A 294 12.88 9.80 -10.51
CA ASP A 294 12.91 11.09 -9.81
C ASP A 294 14.27 11.78 -9.97
N ARG A 295 15.37 11.01 -9.97
CA ARG A 295 16.72 11.56 -10.08
C ARG A 295 17.72 10.57 -10.68
N PRO A 296 18.63 10.97 -11.59
CA PRO A 296 19.74 10.13 -12.02
C PRO A 296 20.83 10.06 -10.92
N LEU A 297 21.40 8.87 -10.74
CA LEU A 297 22.49 8.60 -9.76
C LEU A 297 23.88 8.54 -10.41
N GLY A 298 23.94 8.52 -11.74
CA GLY A 298 25.20 8.44 -12.51
C GLY A 298 25.58 6.99 -12.85
N GLU A 299 26.85 6.77 -13.17
CA GLU A 299 27.37 5.47 -13.60
C GLU A 299 28.06 4.72 -12.46
N ARG A 300 27.86 3.40 -12.40
CA ARG A 300 28.54 2.49 -11.46
C ARG A 300 28.88 1.18 -12.15
N ARG A 301 30.00 0.57 -11.76
CA ARG A 301 30.35 -0.79 -12.17
C ARG A 301 29.84 -1.80 -11.14
N ILE A 302 28.99 -2.73 -11.57
CA ILE A 302 28.34 -3.76 -10.73
C ILE A 302 28.67 -5.12 -11.35
N ASP A 303 29.37 -5.99 -10.61
CA ASP A 303 29.81 -7.31 -11.07
C ASP A 303 30.49 -7.31 -12.46
N GLY A 304 31.27 -6.26 -12.72
CA GLY A 304 31.97 -6.07 -13.98
C GLY A 304 31.17 -5.42 -15.10
N VAL A 305 29.85 -5.25 -14.94
CA VAL A 305 28.91 -4.57 -15.87
C VAL A 305 28.88 -3.08 -15.58
N SER A 306 28.84 -2.25 -16.63
CA SER A 306 28.68 -0.79 -16.50
C SER A 306 27.19 -0.49 -16.48
N ALA A 307 26.72 0.15 -15.41
CA ALA A 307 25.30 0.43 -15.21
C ALA A 307 25.06 1.91 -14.91
N THR A 308 23.91 2.42 -15.35
CA THR A 308 23.43 3.76 -14.99
C THR A 308 22.35 3.64 -13.93
N GLY A 309 22.51 4.39 -12.84
CA GLY A 309 21.62 4.37 -11.69
C GLY A 309 20.55 5.45 -11.74
N TYR A 310 19.39 5.13 -11.22
CA TYR A 310 18.24 6.02 -11.09
C TYR A 310 17.62 5.84 -9.71
N GLU A 311 17.18 6.94 -9.12
CA GLU A 311 16.46 6.95 -7.86
C GLU A 311 14.97 7.19 -8.12
N ILE A 312 14.15 6.47 -7.36
CA ILE A 312 12.70 6.57 -7.36
C ILE A 312 12.25 6.71 -5.90
N ASP A 313 11.31 7.61 -5.65
CA ASP A 313 10.59 7.69 -4.38
C ASP A 313 9.90 6.34 -4.10
N GLY A 314 10.13 5.80 -2.90
CA GLY A 314 9.58 4.51 -2.50
C GLY A 314 8.06 4.45 -2.66
N ALA A 315 7.34 5.53 -2.37
CA ALA A 315 5.88 5.58 -2.48
C ALA A 315 5.38 5.31 -3.91
N ARG A 316 6.16 5.69 -4.93
CA ARG A 316 5.79 5.48 -6.35
C ARG A 316 5.85 4.02 -6.78
N VAL A 317 6.53 3.17 -6.02
CA VAL A 317 6.71 1.74 -6.31
C VAL A 317 6.05 0.86 -5.23
N GLY A 318 5.13 1.41 -4.44
CA GLY A 318 4.43 0.67 -3.38
C GLY A 318 5.16 0.61 -2.04
N PHE A 319 6.33 1.26 -1.92
CA PHE A 319 7.18 1.33 -0.72
C PHE A 319 7.12 2.71 -0.07
N GLY A 320 5.91 3.21 0.16
CA GLY A 320 5.72 4.45 0.91
C GLY A 320 6.30 4.33 2.32
N PRO A 321 6.48 5.45 3.04
CA PRO A 321 6.70 5.38 4.48
C PRO A 321 5.66 4.42 5.06
N PRO A 322 6.06 3.43 5.89
CA PRO A 322 5.07 2.65 6.60
C PRO A 322 4.18 3.67 7.33
N LEU A 323 2.92 3.35 7.58
CA LEU A 323 1.95 4.25 8.23
C LEU A 323 2.43 4.82 9.60
N TYR A 324 3.61 4.41 10.07
CA TYR A 324 4.22 4.70 11.35
C TYR A 324 5.60 5.38 11.27
N SER A 325 6.13 5.70 10.09
CA SER A 325 7.37 6.48 9.99
C SER A 325 7.12 7.81 9.29
N GLU A 326 7.57 8.90 9.93
CA GLU A 326 7.66 10.23 9.31
C GLU A 326 8.88 10.32 8.38
N SER A 327 9.44 9.19 7.94
CA SER A 327 10.67 9.18 7.17
C SER A 327 10.34 9.27 5.67
N ASP A 328 10.58 10.44 5.11
CA ASP A 328 10.65 10.67 3.66
C ASP A 328 11.89 10.00 3.02
N ASP A 329 12.62 9.16 3.76
CA ASP A 329 13.88 8.55 3.30
C ASP A 329 13.69 7.23 2.54
N ASN A 330 12.43 6.77 2.40
CA ASN A 330 12.11 5.56 1.65
C ASN A 330 12.32 5.79 0.15
N ARG A 331 13.23 5.01 -0.45
CA ARG A 331 13.57 5.14 -1.87
C ARG A 331 14.01 3.82 -2.48
N ALA A 332 13.88 3.73 -3.79
CA ALA A 332 14.43 2.66 -4.61
C ALA A 332 15.55 3.20 -5.50
N GLU A 333 16.67 2.49 -5.57
CA GLU A 333 17.70 2.69 -6.58
C GLU A 333 17.59 1.58 -7.63
N VAL A 334 17.49 1.95 -8.91
CA VAL A 334 17.46 1.00 -10.04
C VAL A 334 18.70 1.24 -10.90
N TRP A 335 19.55 0.23 -11.01
CA TRP A 335 20.78 0.27 -11.80
C TRP A 335 20.62 -0.57 -13.06
N ILE A 336 20.80 0.04 -14.23
CA ILE A 336 20.45 -0.53 -15.54
C ILE A 336 21.71 -0.72 -16.40
N ASP A 337 21.89 -1.91 -16.97
CA ASP A 337 22.87 -2.13 -18.05
C ASP A 337 22.34 -1.57 -19.36
N LEU A 338 22.95 -0.47 -19.84
CA LEU A 338 22.57 0.21 -21.08
C LEU A 338 22.75 -0.63 -22.36
N ARG A 339 23.44 -1.78 -22.28
CA ARG A 339 23.60 -2.68 -23.44
C ARG A 339 22.44 -3.64 -23.57
N GLN A 340 21.87 -4.02 -22.44
CA GLN A 340 20.80 -5.01 -22.37
C GLN A 340 19.44 -4.36 -22.11
N ASP A 341 19.43 -3.10 -21.69
CA ASP A 341 18.27 -2.36 -21.17
C ASP A 341 17.59 -3.12 -20.03
N LEU A 342 18.37 -3.73 -19.15
CA LEU A 342 17.87 -4.53 -18.04
C LEU A 342 18.43 -4.05 -16.70
N PRO A 343 17.64 -4.11 -15.61
CA PRO A 343 18.16 -3.92 -14.28
C PRO A 343 19.22 -4.98 -13.96
N VAL A 344 20.36 -4.54 -13.43
CA VAL A 344 21.40 -5.43 -12.88
C VAL A 344 21.41 -5.42 -11.35
N LEU A 345 20.91 -4.35 -10.75
CA LEU A 345 20.74 -4.20 -9.30
C LEU A 345 19.55 -3.30 -9.02
N ILE A 346 18.70 -3.70 -8.08
CA ILE A 346 17.69 -2.82 -7.47
C ILE A 346 17.95 -2.80 -5.98
N VAL A 347 18.00 -1.62 -5.36
CA VAL A 347 18.22 -1.46 -3.93
C VAL A 347 17.05 -0.70 -3.33
N LEU A 348 16.35 -1.32 -2.40
CA LEU A 348 15.38 -0.63 -1.58
C LEU A 348 16.03 -0.15 -0.30
N HIS A 349 15.81 1.11 0.02
CA HIS A 349 16.13 1.70 1.31
C HIS A 349 14.84 2.00 2.03
N PHE A 350 14.67 1.38 3.18
CA PHE A 350 13.52 1.57 4.04
C PHE A 350 14.01 1.97 5.43
N VAL A 351 13.49 3.08 5.93
CA VAL A 351 13.80 3.56 7.28
C VAL A 351 12.50 3.70 8.07
N SER A 352 12.36 2.88 9.09
CA SER A 352 11.26 2.97 10.04
C SER A 352 11.78 3.46 11.38
N ARG A 353 11.27 4.61 11.83
CA ARG A 353 11.52 5.14 13.17
C ARG A 353 10.27 4.96 14.00
N VAL A 354 10.34 4.03 14.93
CA VAL A 354 9.25 3.76 15.87
C VAL A 354 9.59 4.42 17.19
N ASN A 355 8.86 5.50 17.49
CA ASN A 355 8.92 6.13 18.80
C ASN A 355 8.06 5.32 19.77
N ALA A 356 8.65 4.91 20.89
CA ALA A 356 8.03 4.07 21.92
C ALA A 356 7.55 2.72 21.39
N VAL A 357 8.50 1.79 21.16
CA VAL A 357 8.17 0.40 20.84
C VAL A 357 7.38 -0.21 21.98
N ALA A 358 6.11 -0.42 21.73
CA ALA A 358 5.20 -1.14 22.58
C ALA A 358 5.13 -0.68 24.05
N GLY A 359 5.11 0.64 24.26
CA GLY A 359 5.03 1.24 25.60
C GLY A 359 6.30 1.23 26.40
N MET A 360 7.37 0.68 25.84
CA MET A 360 8.71 0.94 26.33
C MET A 360 9.14 2.31 25.82
N PRO A 361 9.77 3.15 26.65
CA PRO A 361 10.35 4.41 26.22
C PRO A 361 11.65 4.14 25.46
N ILE A 362 11.55 3.43 24.33
CA ILE A 362 12.64 3.09 23.43
C ILE A 362 12.30 3.69 22.07
N ASN A 363 13.25 4.41 21.50
CA ASN A 363 13.24 4.77 20.10
C ASN A 363 13.92 3.63 19.33
N ALA A 364 13.20 3.03 18.40
CA ALA A 364 13.78 2.04 17.51
C ALA A 364 13.89 2.63 16.11
N THR A 365 15.08 2.59 15.53
CA THR A 365 15.29 2.86 14.12
C THR A 365 15.63 1.57 13.42
N TYR A 366 14.78 1.14 12.51
CA TYR A 366 15.02 0.02 11.61
C TYR A 366 15.42 0.57 10.26
N THR A 367 16.64 0.27 9.83
CA THR A 367 17.08 0.51 8.46
C THR A 367 17.11 -0.84 7.76
N VAL A 368 16.20 -1.04 6.82
CA VAL A 368 16.16 -2.22 5.96
C VAL A 368 16.69 -1.83 4.60
N THR A 369 17.71 -2.55 4.15
CA THR A 369 18.20 -2.48 2.78
C THR A 369 17.92 -3.81 2.09
N THR A 370 17.17 -3.79 0.99
CA THR A 370 16.86 -4.99 0.21
C THR A 370 17.46 -4.87 -1.18
N GLU A 371 18.43 -5.72 -1.49
CA GLU A 371 19.13 -5.75 -2.77
C GLU A 371 18.58 -6.89 -3.64
N TYR A 372 18.19 -6.57 -4.86
CA TYR A 372 17.76 -7.51 -5.89
C TYR A 372 18.84 -7.52 -6.97
N SER A 373 19.38 -8.69 -7.28
CA SER A 373 20.53 -8.85 -8.16
C SER A 373 20.37 -10.08 -9.05
N HIS A 374 21.28 -10.27 -10.00
CA HIS A 374 21.30 -11.47 -10.85
C HIS A 374 19.99 -11.71 -11.62
N PHE A 375 19.39 -10.64 -12.13
CA PHE A 375 18.13 -10.70 -12.87
C PHE A 375 18.22 -11.60 -14.10
N GLN A 376 17.19 -12.42 -14.27
CA GLN A 376 16.90 -13.16 -15.48
C GLN A 376 15.48 -12.79 -15.90
N ILE A 377 15.35 -12.28 -17.12
CA ILE A 377 14.06 -11.95 -17.73
C ILE A 377 13.67 -13.07 -18.69
N ASP A 378 12.41 -13.47 -18.59
CA ASP A 378 11.83 -14.61 -19.30
C ASP A 378 12.62 -15.92 -19.17
N PRO A 379 13.16 -16.28 -17.96
CA PRO A 379 13.74 -17.59 -17.79
C PRO A 379 12.67 -18.67 -18.03
N PRO A 380 13.04 -19.82 -18.60
CA PRO A 380 12.10 -20.93 -18.83
C PRO A 380 11.73 -21.59 -17.50
N LEU A 381 10.77 -20.99 -16.79
CA LEU A 381 10.19 -21.53 -15.56
C LEU A 381 9.03 -22.46 -15.94
N ALA A 382 9.06 -23.70 -15.45
CA ALA A 382 7.95 -24.61 -15.62
C ALA A 382 6.78 -24.17 -14.73
N ALA A 383 5.54 -24.35 -15.21
CA ALA A 383 4.36 -23.93 -14.46
C ALA A 383 4.25 -24.62 -13.08
N ASP A 384 4.68 -25.87 -13.00
CA ASP A 384 4.69 -26.68 -11.78
C ASP A 384 5.70 -26.22 -10.73
N TRP A 385 6.59 -25.26 -11.05
CA TRP A 385 7.48 -24.67 -10.06
C TRP A 385 6.74 -23.80 -9.05
N PHE A 386 5.55 -23.33 -9.41
CA PHE A 386 4.69 -22.51 -8.56
C PHE A 386 3.63 -23.33 -7.82
N ASP A 387 3.55 -24.63 -8.11
CA ASP A 387 2.74 -25.56 -7.34
C ASP A 387 3.50 -25.96 -6.05
N PRO A 388 2.89 -25.84 -4.86
CA PRO A 388 3.55 -26.19 -3.62
C PRO A 388 3.80 -27.70 -3.54
N VAL A 389 5.07 -28.09 -3.43
CA VAL A 389 5.47 -29.48 -3.18
C VAL A 389 5.66 -29.68 -1.68
N ILE A 390 4.60 -30.13 -1.01
CA ILE A 390 4.64 -30.40 0.44
C ILE A 390 5.48 -31.66 0.69
N PRO A 391 6.63 -31.58 1.41
CA PRO A 391 7.48 -32.75 1.61
C PRO A 391 6.82 -33.81 2.49
N VAL A 392 7.18 -35.07 2.26
CA VAL A 392 6.68 -36.21 3.06
C VAL A 392 7.02 -36.00 4.54
N GLY A 393 6.02 -36.18 5.41
CA GLY A 393 6.17 -36.06 6.86
C GLY A 393 5.86 -34.67 7.43
N TYR A 394 5.58 -33.69 6.57
CA TYR A 394 5.17 -32.37 7.03
C TYR A 394 3.73 -32.39 7.55
N SER A 395 3.50 -31.69 8.66
CA SER A 395 2.16 -31.54 9.24
C SER A 395 1.57 -30.18 8.89
N GLN A 396 0.33 -30.16 8.39
CA GLN A 396 -0.41 -28.92 8.14
C GLN A 396 -0.79 -28.28 9.48
N LYS A 397 -0.51 -27.00 9.67
CA LYS A 397 -1.02 -26.23 10.82
C LYS A 397 -2.50 -25.84 10.61
N GLN A 398 -3.35 -26.81 10.23
CA GLN A 398 -4.75 -26.61 9.86
C GLN A 398 -5.58 -25.99 11.00
N ASP A 399 -5.24 -26.33 12.24
CA ASP A 399 -5.88 -25.79 13.45
C ASP A 399 -5.83 -24.27 13.56
N GLN A 400 -4.85 -23.59 12.95
CA GLN A 400 -4.73 -22.13 13.07
C GLN A 400 -5.63 -21.40 12.06
N VAL A 401 -5.74 -21.89 10.84
CA VAL A 401 -6.50 -21.23 9.76
C VAL A 401 -8.00 -21.33 10.02
N VAL A 402 -8.48 -22.51 10.42
CA VAL A 402 -9.88 -22.73 10.83
C VAL A 402 -10.21 -21.91 12.08
N LYS A 403 -9.27 -21.77 13.03
CA LYS A 403 -9.46 -20.90 14.20
C LYS A 403 -9.57 -19.43 13.82
N ILE A 404 -8.79 -18.95 12.85
CA ILE A 404 -8.85 -17.56 12.39
C ILE A 404 -10.19 -17.29 11.69
N ALA A 405 -10.57 -18.09 10.69
CA ALA A 405 -11.85 -17.89 9.99
C ALA A 405 -13.05 -18.08 10.94
N GLY A 406 -13.00 -19.10 11.79
CA GLY A 406 -13.97 -19.32 12.86
C GLY A 406 -13.94 -18.28 13.99
N SER A 407 -12.95 -17.37 14.00
CA SER A 407 -12.88 -16.22 14.93
C SER A 407 -13.40 -14.91 14.34
N LEU A 408 -13.83 -14.89 13.07
CA LEU A 408 -14.47 -13.74 12.45
C LEU A 408 -15.98 -13.72 12.74
N ASN A 409 -16.33 -13.76 14.02
CA ASN A 409 -17.72 -13.69 14.48
C ASN A 409 -17.86 -12.83 15.73
N GLU A 410 -19.11 -12.50 16.06
CA GLU A 410 -19.46 -11.65 17.21
C GLU A 410 -18.88 -12.20 18.53
N VAL A 411 -18.87 -13.53 18.74
CA VAL A 411 -18.39 -14.13 19.99
C VAL A 411 -16.89 -13.89 20.16
N ALA A 412 -16.09 -14.21 19.14
CA ALA A 412 -14.65 -14.01 19.16
C ALA A 412 -14.27 -12.51 19.20
N PHE A 413 -15.06 -11.65 18.57
CA PHE A 413 -14.94 -10.20 18.70
C PHE A 413 -15.18 -9.71 20.14
N LEU A 414 -16.21 -10.22 20.81
CA LEU A 414 -16.48 -9.86 22.22
C LEU A 414 -15.41 -10.42 23.16
N GLU A 415 -14.90 -11.63 22.90
CA GLU A 415 -13.76 -12.20 23.64
C GLU A 415 -12.49 -11.36 23.45
N ALA A 416 -12.23 -10.88 22.22
CA ALA A 416 -11.16 -9.95 21.90
C ALA A 416 -11.27 -8.65 22.71
N LEU A 417 -12.44 -8.02 22.72
CA LEU A 417 -12.70 -6.81 23.51
C LEU A 417 -12.57 -7.06 25.00
N ARG A 418 -13.03 -8.21 25.50
CA ARG A 418 -12.88 -8.60 26.91
C ARG A 418 -11.42 -8.74 27.29
N ALA A 419 -10.64 -9.51 26.53
CA ALA A 419 -9.23 -9.72 26.78
C ALA A 419 -8.45 -8.39 26.74
N PHE A 420 -8.77 -7.52 25.78
CA PHE A 420 -8.22 -6.18 25.70
C PHE A 420 -8.60 -5.36 26.94
N GLY A 421 -9.88 -5.35 27.32
CA GLY A 421 -10.40 -4.61 28.48
C GLY A 421 -9.80 -5.07 29.81
N GLU A 422 -9.65 -6.37 30.02
CA GLU A 422 -8.98 -6.96 31.20
C GLU A 422 -7.51 -6.55 31.27
N GLN A 423 -6.83 -6.51 30.13
CA GLN A 423 -5.40 -6.22 30.07
C GLN A 423 -5.07 -4.73 30.13
N ALA A 424 -5.85 -3.89 29.44
CA ALA A 424 -5.63 -2.46 29.32
C ALA A 424 -6.43 -1.62 30.34
N GLY A 425 -7.44 -2.21 30.99
CA GLY A 425 -8.38 -1.49 31.87
C GLY A 425 -9.33 -0.54 31.11
N ARG A 426 -9.36 -0.62 29.79
CA ARG A 426 -10.16 0.20 28.86
C ARG A 426 -10.35 -0.55 27.56
N TYR A 427 -11.34 -0.18 26.77
CA TYR A 427 -11.46 -0.67 25.39
C TYR A 427 -10.47 0.03 24.44
N PRO A 428 -10.23 -0.51 23.24
CA PRO A 428 -9.48 0.19 22.19
C PRO A 428 -10.10 1.57 21.91
N LYS A 429 -9.30 2.57 21.59
CA LYS A 429 -9.83 3.91 21.25
C LYS A 429 -10.59 3.91 19.93
N SER A 430 -10.17 3.05 19.02
CA SER A 430 -10.73 2.89 17.68
C SER A 430 -10.76 1.42 17.32
N LEU A 431 -11.70 1.03 16.48
CA LEU A 431 -11.75 -0.30 15.85
C LEU A 431 -11.25 -0.29 14.41
N GLU A 432 -10.73 0.84 13.95
CA GLU A 432 -9.97 0.88 12.70
C GLU A 432 -8.75 -0.03 12.84
N THR A 433 -8.54 -0.90 11.85
CA THR A 433 -7.54 -1.98 11.88
C THR A 433 -6.16 -1.49 12.32
N MET A 434 -5.74 -0.33 11.83
CA MET A 434 -4.40 0.22 12.12
C MET A 434 -4.26 0.74 13.55
N ASP A 435 -5.28 1.40 14.09
CA ASP A 435 -5.29 1.87 15.48
C ASP A 435 -5.30 0.68 16.44
N VAL A 436 -6.12 -0.32 16.13
CA VAL A 436 -6.16 -1.58 16.86
C VAL A 436 -4.79 -2.24 16.87
N MET A 437 -4.14 -2.39 15.72
CA MET A 437 -2.81 -2.99 15.62
C MET A 437 -1.77 -2.23 16.45
N TYR A 438 -1.83 -0.90 16.50
CA TYR A 438 -0.95 -0.09 17.34
C TYR A 438 -1.17 -0.37 18.83
N GLU A 439 -2.42 -0.33 19.28
CA GLU A 439 -2.75 -0.54 20.68
C GLU A 439 -2.47 -1.99 21.14
N VAL A 440 -2.74 -2.96 20.28
CA VAL A 440 -2.40 -4.37 20.51
C VAL A 440 -0.90 -4.55 20.58
N SER A 441 -0.14 -4.00 19.63
CA SER A 441 1.33 -4.10 19.64
C SER A 441 1.90 -3.48 20.92
N TYR A 442 1.32 -2.36 21.37
CA TYR A 442 1.61 -1.76 22.66
C TYR A 442 1.38 -2.69 23.83
N LEU A 443 0.21 -3.34 23.88
CA LEU A 443 -0.08 -4.30 24.93
C LEU A 443 0.89 -5.49 24.88
N ILE A 444 1.18 -6.05 23.71
CA ILE A 444 2.09 -7.20 23.55
C ILE A 444 3.48 -6.88 24.09
N GLY A 445 4.11 -5.79 23.66
CA GLY A 445 5.47 -5.51 24.14
C GLY A 445 5.50 -5.11 25.62
N SER A 446 4.45 -4.45 26.14
CA SER A 446 4.34 -4.22 27.59
C SER A 446 4.25 -5.53 28.39
N MET A 447 3.56 -6.55 27.86
CA MET A 447 3.48 -7.88 28.47
C MET A 447 4.82 -8.62 28.37
N GLN A 448 5.51 -8.54 27.23
CA GLN A 448 6.84 -9.14 27.08
C GLN A 448 7.85 -8.50 28.04
N ALA A 449 7.85 -7.18 28.17
CA ALA A 449 8.69 -6.47 29.13
C ALA A 449 8.40 -6.91 30.58
N ARG A 450 7.12 -7.03 30.97
CA ARG A 450 6.74 -7.57 32.29
C ARG A 450 7.23 -9.01 32.49
N ARG A 451 7.15 -9.85 31.44
CA ARG A 451 7.61 -11.24 31.49
C ARG A 451 9.12 -11.35 31.66
N LEU A 452 9.88 -10.56 30.92
CA LEU A 452 11.34 -10.48 31.06
C LEU A 452 11.72 -10.00 32.46
N ALA A 453 11.03 -8.98 32.98
CA ALA A 453 11.24 -8.47 34.32
C ALA A 453 10.95 -9.53 35.40
N ALA A 454 9.80 -10.23 35.33
CA ALA A 454 9.43 -11.30 36.24
C ALA A 454 10.46 -12.45 36.21
N THR A 455 10.85 -12.87 35.00
CA THR A 455 11.87 -13.93 34.81
C THR A 455 13.20 -13.54 35.45
N SER A 456 13.65 -12.30 35.26
CA SER A 456 14.91 -11.79 35.84
C SER A 456 14.89 -11.76 37.38
N LYS A 457 13.71 -11.66 37.99
CA LYS A 457 13.49 -11.67 39.44
C LYS A 457 13.19 -13.06 40.00
N GLY A 458 13.09 -14.09 39.15
CA GLY A 458 12.65 -15.43 39.53
C GLY A 458 11.17 -15.50 39.94
N GLU A 459 10.35 -14.55 39.51
CA GLU A 459 8.91 -14.54 39.75
C GLU A 459 8.19 -15.53 38.80
N PRO A 460 7.13 -16.22 39.25
CA PRO A 460 6.35 -17.11 38.39
C PRO A 460 5.74 -16.35 37.21
N THR A 461 6.00 -16.80 35.98
CA THR A 461 5.44 -16.20 34.76
C THR A 461 4.07 -16.73 34.39
N ASP A 462 3.58 -17.77 35.07
CA ASP A 462 2.37 -18.52 34.69
C ASP A 462 1.08 -17.71 34.86
N ASN A 463 1.13 -16.62 35.64
CA ASN A 463 0.01 -15.68 35.82
C ASN A 463 0.06 -14.49 34.86
N LEU A 464 1.05 -14.44 33.96
CA LEU A 464 1.11 -13.37 32.97
C LEU A 464 0.15 -13.67 31.82
N PRO A 465 -0.57 -12.65 31.32
CA PRO A 465 -1.53 -12.82 30.25
C PRO A 465 -0.88 -13.44 29.00
N ASP A 466 -1.60 -14.38 28.40
CA ASP A 466 -1.13 -15.08 27.21
C ASP A 466 -1.09 -14.10 26.01
N HIS A 467 0.06 -14.01 25.34
CA HIS A 467 0.23 -13.25 24.10
C HIS A 467 -0.73 -13.75 23.00
N ARG A 468 -1.17 -15.01 23.09
CA ARG A 468 -2.22 -15.55 22.22
C ARG A 468 -3.54 -14.82 22.37
N ALA A 469 -3.93 -14.43 23.58
CA ALA A 469 -5.19 -13.71 23.81
C ALA A 469 -5.19 -12.35 23.10
N VAL A 470 -4.04 -11.68 23.02
CA VAL A 470 -3.91 -10.39 22.33
C VAL A 470 -3.78 -10.57 20.81
N GLY A 471 -3.14 -11.64 20.33
CA GLY A 471 -3.17 -12.01 18.91
C GLY A 471 -4.58 -12.39 18.43
N GLN A 472 -5.34 -13.12 19.25
CA GLN A 472 -6.76 -13.40 19.03
C GLN A 472 -7.60 -12.11 19.09
N ALA A 473 -7.19 -11.13 19.89
CA ALA A 473 -7.87 -9.85 19.93
C ALA A 473 -7.84 -9.15 18.57
N VAL A 474 -6.68 -9.12 17.90
CA VAL A 474 -6.57 -8.58 16.53
C VAL A 474 -7.51 -9.30 15.56
N GLN A 475 -7.60 -10.63 15.67
CA GLN A 475 -8.43 -11.45 14.79
C GLN A 475 -9.92 -11.20 15.02
N GLY A 476 -10.36 -11.14 16.29
CA GLY A 476 -11.74 -10.79 16.63
C GLY A 476 -12.08 -9.40 16.12
N LEU A 477 -11.16 -8.43 16.20
CA LEU A 477 -11.37 -7.05 15.78
C LEU A 477 -11.51 -6.88 14.26
N ALA A 478 -11.06 -7.85 13.45
CA ALA A 478 -11.36 -7.88 12.02
C ALA A 478 -12.88 -8.04 11.73
N TYR A 479 -13.67 -8.54 12.69
CA TYR A 479 -15.13 -8.58 12.59
C TYR A 479 -15.75 -7.18 12.41
N TYR A 480 -15.13 -6.12 12.92
CA TYR A 480 -15.62 -4.76 12.71
C TYR A 480 -15.58 -4.38 11.23
N THR A 481 -14.50 -4.70 10.53
CA THR A 481 -14.39 -4.49 9.07
C THR A 481 -15.43 -5.30 8.30
N VAL A 482 -15.79 -6.50 8.80
CA VAL A 482 -16.89 -7.30 8.22
C VAL A 482 -18.22 -6.57 8.31
N LEU A 483 -18.52 -5.95 9.46
CA LEU A 483 -19.74 -5.18 9.65
C LEU A 483 -19.79 -3.96 8.70
N GLU A 484 -18.67 -3.27 8.53
CA GLU A 484 -18.58 -2.14 7.59
C GLU A 484 -18.79 -2.57 6.15
N ALA A 485 -18.09 -3.63 5.71
CA ALA A 485 -18.16 -4.16 4.35
C ALA A 485 -19.56 -4.69 4.02
N ALA A 486 -20.24 -5.31 4.99
CA ALA A 486 -21.64 -5.74 4.86
C ALA A 486 -22.66 -4.59 4.96
N GLY A 487 -22.21 -3.32 4.98
CA GLY A 487 -23.07 -2.15 5.01
C GLY A 487 -23.87 -1.99 6.31
N ARG A 488 -23.46 -2.65 7.40
CA ARG A 488 -24.15 -2.65 8.71
C ARG A 488 -23.96 -1.35 9.50
N ARG A 489 -23.10 -0.45 9.01
CA ARG A 489 -22.81 0.88 9.57
C ARG A 489 -22.52 0.80 11.08
N PRO A 490 -21.49 0.05 11.50
CA PRO A 490 -21.15 -0.03 12.91
C PRO A 490 -20.72 1.35 13.45
N GLU A 491 -21.10 1.64 14.68
CA GLU A 491 -20.70 2.85 15.42
C GLU A 491 -20.07 2.43 16.75
N TYR A 492 -18.82 2.82 16.97
CA TYR A 492 -18.01 2.43 18.11
C TYR A 492 -17.68 3.61 19.04
N PHE A 493 -17.73 3.36 20.35
CA PHE A 493 -17.64 4.38 21.41
C PHE A 493 -16.59 4.04 22.48
N GLY A 494 -15.57 3.24 22.15
CA GLY A 494 -14.58 2.77 23.13
C GLY A 494 -13.73 3.86 23.80
N THR A 495 -13.70 5.09 23.28
CA THR A 495 -13.00 6.22 23.92
C THR A 495 -13.69 6.74 25.19
N SER A 496 -15.02 6.58 25.29
CA SER A 496 -15.83 7.11 26.40
C SER A 496 -16.41 6.02 27.30
N VAL A 497 -16.25 4.75 26.92
CA VAL A 497 -16.81 3.59 27.62
C VAL A 497 -15.68 2.75 28.21
N THR A 498 -15.84 2.35 29.47
CA THR A 498 -14.89 1.50 30.20
C THR A 498 -15.47 0.11 30.49
N PRO A 499 -14.62 -0.92 30.66
CA PRO A 499 -15.07 -2.24 31.07
C PRO A 499 -15.90 -2.19 32.35
N GLY A 500 -17.16 -2.65 32.27
CA GLY A 500 -18.10 -2.69 33.40
C GLY A 500 -19.18 -1.59 33.37
N ASP A 501 -19.15 -0.66 32.42
CA ASP A 501 -20.19 0.36 32.26
C ASP A 501 -21.49 -0.23 31.69
N THR A 502 -22.29 -0.87 32.55
CA THR A 502 -23.51 -1.65 32.21
C THR A 502 -24.59 -0.90 31.41
N ALA A 503 -24.60 0.44 31.49
CA ALA A 503 -25.58 1.28 30.82
C ALA A 503 -25.00 2.05 29.62
N ALA A 504 -23.67 2.02 29.42
CA ALA A 504 -23.03 2.75 28.35
C ALA A 504 -22.94 1.90 27.08
N LEU A 505 -23.27 2.49 25.94
CA LEU A 505 -23.22 1.82 24.64
C LEU A 505 -21.79 1.84 24.12
N LEU A 506 -21.19 0.66 23.95
CA LEU A 506 -19.82 0.49 23.43
C LEU A 506 -19.80 0.40 21.91
N LEU A 507 -20.70 -0.39 21.33
CA LEU A 507 -20.79 -0.62 19.89
C LEU A 507 -22.26 -0.81 19.51
N ARG A 508 -22.65 -0.35 18.33
CA ARG A 508 -23.94 -0.72 17.73
C ARG A 508 -23.85 -0.86 16.22
N TRP A 509 -24.73 -1.65 15.62
CA TRP A 509 -24.87 -1.74 14.16
C TRP A 509 -26.27 -2.21 13.77
N THR A 510 -26.66 -1.98 12.53
CA THR A 510 -27.99 -2.36 12.01
C THR A 510 -27.99 -3.80 11.50
N LEU A 511 -28.94 -4.62 11.97
CA LEU A 511 -29.19 -5.99 11.53
C LEU A 511 -30.00 -6.02 10.21
N GLU A 512 -30.12 -7.19 9.58
CA GLU A 512 -30.87 -7.37 8.32
C GLU A 512 -32.35 -7.04 8.42
N ASP A 513 -32.96 -7.35 9.56
CA ASP A 513 -34.36 -7.10 9.83
C ASP A 513 -34.64 -5.64 10.23
N GLY A 514 -33.62 -4.78 10.19
CA GLY A 514 -33.70 -3.36 10.56
C GLY A 514 -33.60 -3.09 12.06
N ARG A 515 -33.54 -4.11 12.93
CA ARG A 515 -33.24 -3.91 14.35
C ARG A 515 -31.78 -3.46 14.52
N THR A 516 -31.47 -2.84 15.66
CA THR A 516 -30.11 -2.44 16.00
C THR A 516 -29.54 -3.40 17.02
N ARG A 517 -28.39 -4.02 16.71
CA ARG A 517 -27.59 -4.74 17.68
C ARG A 517 -26.81 -3.74 18.53
N VAL A 518 -26.83 -3.92 19.84
CA VAL A 518 -26.11 -3.07 20.80
C VAL A 518 -25.23 -3.92 21.69
N VAL A 519 -23.97 -3.51 21.85
CA VAL A 519 -23.02 -4.03 22.83
C VAL A 519 -22.76 -2.95 23.86
N TYR A 520 -22.91 -3.28 25.14
CA TYR A 520 -22.69 -2.35 26.26
C TYR A 520 -21.25 -2.41 26.79
N GLY A 521 -20.88 -1.48 27.67
CA GLY A 521 -19.55 -1.41 28.30
C GLY A 521 -19.19 -2.60 29.18
N ASP A 522 -20.16 -3.42 29.60
CA ASP A 522 -19.95 -4.71 30.26
C ASP A 522 -19.93 -5.90 29.28
N LEU A 523 -19.94 -5.62 27.96
CA LEU A 523 -20.03 -6.56 26.85
C LEU A 523 -21.32 -7.38 26.79
N ARG A 524 -22.37 -6.95 27.50
CA ARG A 524 -23.72 -7.47 27.29
C ARG A 524 -24.21 -7.08 25.90
N VAL A 525 -24.97 -7.97 25.27
CA VAL A 525 -25.49 -7.80 23.91
C VAL A 525 -27.02 -7.79 23.97
N ASP A 526 -27.64 -6.77 23.39
CA ASP A 526 -29.09 -6.68 23.23
C ASP A 526 -29.45 -6.35 21.76
N ASP A 527 -30.64 -6.77 21.34
CA ASP A 527 -31.28 -6.30 20.10
C ASP A 527 -32.37 -5.30 20.47
N VAL A 528 -32.32 -4.10 19.89
CA VAL A 528 -33.33 -3.06 20.11
C VAL A 528 -34.02 -2.70 18.80
N ASP A 529 -35.31 -2.41 18.87
CA ASP A 529 -36.07 -1.92 17.72
C ASP A 529 -35.50 -0.56 17.27
N ALA A 530 -35.50 -0.31 15.96
CA ALA A 530 -35.08 0.97 15.41
C ALA A 530 -35.96 2.10 15.99
N GLY A 531 -35.34 2.97 16.78
CA GLY A 531 -35.99 4.13 17.42
C GLY A 531 -36.26 5.28 16.47
#